data_AF-A0A8J3Z0S7-F1
#
_entry.id   AF-A0A8J3Z0S7-F1
#
_cell.length_a   1.000
_cell.length_b   1.000
_cell.length_c   1.000
_cell.angle_alpha   90.00
_cell.angle_beta   90.00
_cell.angle_gamma   90.00
#
_symmetry.space_group_name_H-M   'P 1'
#
loop_
_entity.id
_entity.type
_entity.pdbx_description
1 polymer ?
#
loop_
_entity_poly.entity_id
_entity_poly.type
_entity_poly.pdbx_seq_one_letter_code
_entity_poly.pdbx_strand_id
1 'polypeptide(L)'
;MHPEIGLRRHFVNPTLVLASLILALTGGYVLLCASAPWTRCSKCSGTGRKPGRAGKILRSPCRRCDGSGIRVRIGRRAFTWIDREYRRGTAPDHTRTDDNPFRSRRTP
;
A
#
# COMPACT_ATOMS: atom_id res chain seq x y z
N MET A 1 25.37 -12.03 34.95
CA MET A 1 24.18 -12.19 34.10
C MET A 1 24.57 -12.07 32.63
N HIS A 2 24.97 -13.18 32.02
CA HIS A 2 25.06 -13.33 30.56
C HIS A 2 24.23 -14.55 30.20
N PRO A 3 23.24 -14.45 29.31
CA PRO A 3 22.94 -15.54 28.42
C PRO A 3 23.70 -15.26 27.13
N GLU A 4 24.92 -15.76 27.12
CA GLU A 4 25.67 -16.29 25.99
C GLU A 4 24.82 -16.39 24.71
N ILE A 5 25.00 -15.42 23.81
CA ILE A 5 24.62 -15.53 22.40
C ILE A 5 25.58 -16.57 21.81
N GLY A 6 25.22 -17.82 22.08
CA GLY A 6 25.93 -19.02 21.71
C GLY A 6 26.01 -19.11 20.21
N LEU A 7 27.16 -18.65 19.74
CA LEU A 7 27.85 -18.93 18.50
C LEU A 7 27.80 -20.44 18.14
N ARG A 8 26.63 -21.00 17.84
CA ARG A 8 26.46 -22.34 17.26
C ARG A 8 26.57 -22.28 15.74
N ARG A 9 27.75 -21.89 15.26
CA ARG A 9 28.31 -22.48 14.04
C ARG A 9 28.79 -23.87 14.52
N HIS A 10 28.31 -25.04 14.09
CA HIS A 10 28.41 -25.61 12.76
C HIS A 10 27.58 -26.91 12.69
N PHE A 11 26.28 -26.79 12.44
CA PHE A 11 25.56 -27.66 11.50
C PHE A 11 24.55 -26.69 10.90
N VAL A 12 24.91 -26.08 9.77
CA VAL A 12 23.97 -25.27 9.00
C VAL A 12 22.90 -26.24 8.55
N ASN A 13 21.89 -26.43 9.40
CA ASN A 13 20.77 -27.30 9.12
C ASN A 13 20.16 -26.77 7.82
N PRO A 14 20.08 -27.58 6.76
CA PRO A 14 19.58 -27.12 5.47
C PRO A 14 18.19 -26.47 5.62
N THR A 15 17.41 -26.93 6.60
CA THR A 15 16.13 -26.36 7.03
C THR A 15 16.19 -24.89 7.45
N LEU A 16 17.18 -24.49 8.26
CA LEU A 16 17.34 -23.09 8.71
C LEU A 16 17.76 -22.18 7.56
N VAL A 17 18.59 -22.70 6.65
CA VAL A 17 19.02 -21.97 5.45
C VAL A 17 17.82 -21.75 4.52
N LEU A 18 17.02 -22.79 4.25
CA LEU A 18 15.80 -22.68 3.46
C LEU A 18 14.80 -21.70 4.09
N ALA A 19 14.56 -21.80 5.40
CA ALA A 19 13.65 -20.90 6.09
C ALA A 19 14.09 -19.43 5.98
N SER A 20 15.38 -19.15 6.18
CA SER A 20 15.95 -17.81 6.06
C SER A 20 15.85 -17.27 4.63
N LEU A 21 16.12 -18.11 3.63
CA LEU A 21 15.99 -17.74 2.21
C LEU A 21 14.53 -17.40 1.85
N ILE A 22 13.57 -18.23 2.28
CA ILE A 22 12.14 -18.00 2.02
C ILE A 22 11.68 -16.71 2.69
N LEU A 23 12.10 -16.47 3.94
CA LEU A 23 11.80 -15.23 4.67
C LEU A 23 12.42 -14.02 3.97
N ALA A 24 13.67 -14.11 3.50
CA ALA A 24 14.33 -13.04 2.78
C ALA A 24 13.66 -12.75 1.43
N LEU A 25 13.27 -13.78 0.68
CA LEU A 25 12.55 -13.64 -0.59
C LEU A 25 11.16 -13.05 -0.38
N THR A 26 10.42 -13.55 0.60
CA THR A 26 9.06 -13.09 0.91
C THR A 26 9.09 -11.67 1.46
N GLY A 27 9.96 -11.39 2.43
CA GLY A 27 10.19 -10.05 2.97
C GLY A 27 10.66 -9.07 1.91
N GLY A 28 11.64 -9.47 1.10
CA GLY A 28 12.13 -8.69 -0.04
C GLY A 28 11.06 -8.41 -1.07
N TYR A 29 10.21 -9.40 -1.39
CA TYR A 29 9.08 -9.22 -2.32
C TYR A 29 8.04 -8.25 -1.76
N VAL A 30 7.69 -8.36 -0.49
CA VAL A 30 6.76 -7.44 0.19
C VAL A 30 7.34 -6.02 0.22
N LEU A 31 8.63 -5.88 0.55
CA LEU A 31 9.34 -4.59 0.53
C LEU A 31 9.40 -4.00 -0.88
N LEU A 32 9.62 -4.81 -1.92
CA LEU A 32 9.64 -4.37 -3.31
C LEU A 32 8.24 -3.97 -3.81
N CYS A 33 7.21 -4.70 -3.38
CA CYS A 33 5.81 -4.35 -3.58
C CYS A 33 5.42 -3.05 -2.86
N ALA A 34 6.04 -2.75 -1.72
CA ALA A 34 5.83 -1.53 -0.95
C ALA A 34 6.65 -0.34 -1.49
N SER A 35 7.89 -0.55 -1.93
CA SER A 35 8.81 0.49 -2.38
C SER A 35 8.52 1.03 -3.79
N ALA A 36 7.82 0.25 -4.62
CA ALA A 36 7.32 0.69 -5.93
C ALA A 36 5.77 0.84 -5.95
N PRO A 37 5.20 1.84 -5.24
CA PRO A 37 3.75 2.06 -5.24
C PRO A 37 3.22 2.62 -6.57
N TRP A 38 4.10 2.98 -7.51
CA TRP A 38 3.75 3.56 -8.81
C TRP A 38 4.44 2.83 -9.95
N THR A 39 3.71 2.02 -10.71
CA THR A 39 4.15 1.63 -12.05
C THR A 39 3.56 2.60 -13.05
N ARG A 40 4.36 3.05 -14.03
CA ARG A 40 3.83 3.87 -15.14
C ARG A 40 2.72 3.08 -15.83
N CYS A 41 1.61 3.73 -16.14
CA CYS A 41 0.57 3.07 -16.91
C CYS A 41 1.14 2.74 -18.31
N SER A 42 1.23 1.46 -18.67
CA SER A 42 1.86 1.04 -19.95
C SER A 42 1.16 1.63 -21.17
N LYS A 43 -0.12 1.95 -21.05
CA LYS A 43 -0.95 2.53 -22.13
C LYS A 43 -0.66 4.01 -22.40
N CYS A 44 -0.14 4.71 -21.40
CA CYS A 44 0.05 6.15 -21.40
C CYS A 44 1.50 6.54 -21.08
N SER A 45 2.38 5.57 -20.84
CA SER A 45 3.80 5.71 -20.50
C SER A 45 4.11 6.69 -19.37
N GLY A 46 3.16 6.93 -18.46
CA GLY A 46 3.33 7.90 -17.37
C GLY A 46 2.76 9.30 -17.64
N THR A 47 2.26 9.59 -18.85
CA THR A 47 1.78 10.94 -19.21
C THR A 47 0.38 11.29 -18.69
N GLY A 48 -0.37 10.31 -18.18
CA GLY A 48 -1.76 10.49 -17.73
C GLY A 48 -2.76 10.75 -18.84
N ARG A 49 -2.29 10.87 -20.08
CA ARG A 49 -3.11 11.24 -21.22
C ARG A 49 -2.96 10.22 -22.34
N LYS A 50 -3.96 10.19 -23.22
CA LYS A 50 -3.93 9.30 -24.38
C LYS A 50 -2.93 9.86 -25.40
N PRO A 51 -1.98 9.08 -25.93
CA PRO A 51 -1.20 9.52 -27.08
C PRO A 51 -2.16 9.65 -28.28
N GLY A 52 -2.15 10.81 -28.92
CA GLY A 52 -2.87 11.08 -30.16
C GLY A 52 -2.06 10.66 -31.39
N ARG A 53 -2.65 10.85 -32.58
CA ARG A 53 -1.90 10.68 -33.84
C ARG A 53 -0.89 11.83 -33.99
N ALA A 54 0.29 11.52 -34.53
CA ALA A 54 1.40 12.46 -34.76
C ALA A 54 2.01 13.10 -33.49
N GLY A 55 2.21 12.31 -32.42
CA GLY A 55 2.94 12.76 -31.22
C GLY A 55 2.20 13.77 -30.33
N LYS A 56 0.98 14.17 -30.72
CA LYS A 56 0.16 15.10 -29.92
C LYS A 56 -0.42 14.37 -28.72
N ILE A 57 -0.29 14.94 -27.53
CA ILE A 57 -0.94 14.41 -26.32
C ILE A 57 -2.42 14.81 -26.35
N LEU A 58 -3.33 13.84 -26.38
CA LEU A 58 -4.77 14.11 -26.37
C LEU A 58 -5.18 14.71 -25.02
N ARG A 59 -6.06 15.73 -25.03
CA ARG A 59 -6.62 16.31 -23.79
C ARG A 59 -7.44 15.31 -22.98
N SER A 60 -7.91 14.22 -23.59
CA SER A 60 -8.69 13.20 -22.88
C SER A 60 -7.81 12.47 -21.85
N PRO A 61 -8.25 12.39 -20.58
CA PRO A 61 -7.55 11.58 -19.58
C PRO A 61 -7.54 10.11 -20.00
N CYS A 62 -6.46 9.41 -19.66
CA CYS A 62 -6.39 7.96 -19.87
C CYS A 62 -7.47 7.28 -19.00
N ARG A 63 -8.50 6.68 -19.63
CA ARG A 63 -9.59 5.94 -18.93
C ARG A 63 -9.13 4.77 -18.05
N ARG A 64 -7.87 4.35 -18.19
CA ARG A 64 -7.31 3.20 -17.43
C ARG A 64 -6.57 3.63 -16.17
N CYS A 65 -6.28 4.92 -16.06
CA CYS A 65 -5.49 5.53 -15.00
C CYS A 65 -6.14 6.82 -14.50
N ASP A 66 -7.35 7.14 -14.96
CA ASP A 66 -8.14 8.35 -14.70
C ASP A 66 -7.33 9.64 -14.69
N GLY A 67 -6.43 9.79 -15.66
CA GLY A 67 -5.64 11.02 -15.79
C GLY A 67 -4.37 11.08 -14.92
N SER A 68 -4.17 10.15 -13.99
CA SER A 68 -3.04 10.19 -13.05
C SER A 68 -1.69 9.81 -13.68
N GLY A 69 -1.68 9.05 -14.77
CA GLY A 69 -0.45 8.57 -15.43
C GLY A 69 0.25 7.41 -14.71
N ILE A 70 -0.17 7.10 -13.49
CA ILE A 70 0.37 6.04 -12.65
C ILE A 70 -0.69 4.96 -12.44
N ARG A 71 -0.29 3.69 -12.54
CA ARG A 71 -1.13 2.56 -12.14
C ARG A 71 -0.74 2.20 -10.72
N VAL A 72 -1.71 2.30 -9.81
CA VAL A 72 -1.53 1.95 -8.40
C VAL A 72 -1.27 0.43 -8.29
N ARG A 73 -0.07 0.05 -7.83
CA ARG A 73 0.21 -1.34 -7.39
C ARG A 73 -0.41 -1.59 -6.02
N ILE A 74 -0.52 -2.87 -5.65
CA ILE A 74 -1.10 -3.35 -4.38
C ILE A 74 -0.53 -2.59 -3.16
N GLY A 75 0.74 -2.15 -3.19
CA GLY A 75 1.36 -1.38 -2.11
C GLY A 75 0.56 -0.16 -1.63
N ARG A 76 0.00 0.66 -2.53
CA ARG A 76 -0.81 1.83 -2.10
C ARG A 76 -2.22 1.42 -1.65
N ARG A 77 -2.76 0.30 -2.14
CA ARG A 77 -3.99 -0.29 -1.57
C ARG A 77 -3.75 -0.79 -0.15
N ALA A 78 -2.62 -1.46 0.08
CA ALA A 78 -2.21 -1.93 1.40
C ALA A 78 -2.01 -0.75 2.36
N PHE A 79 -1.32 0.31 1.94
CA PHE A 79 -1.16 1.51 2.77
C PHE A 79 -2.50 2.16 3.12
N THR A 80 -3.41 2.29 2.14
CA THR A 80 -4.76 2.83 2.40
C THR A 80 -5.56 1.93 3.34
N TRP A 81 -5.39 0.61 3.24
CA TRP A 81 -6.00 -0.35 4.16
C TRP A 81 -5.45 -0.23 5.58
N ILE A 82 -4.12 -0.15 5.72
CA ILE A 82 -3.44 0.02 7.00
C ILE A 82 -3.83 1.36 7.63
N ASP A 83 -3.80 2.46 6.87
CA ASP A 83 -4.22 3.79 7.35
C ASP A 83 -5.68 3.78 7.81
N ARG A 84 -6.58 3.09 7.09
CA ARG A 84 -7.98 2.91 7.52
C ARG A 84 -8.08 2.15 8.84
N GLU A 85 -7.31 1.09 9.00
CA GLU A 85 -7.35 0.28 10.22
C GLU A 85 -6.71 1.02 11.41
N TYR A 86 -5.59 1.70 11.19
CA TYR A 86 -4.98 2.58 12.18
C TYR A 86 -5.94 3.70 12.59
N ARG A 87 -6.62 4.36 11.64
CA ARG A 87 -7.64 5.38 11.94
C ARG A 87 -8.83 4.80 12.70
N ARG A 88 -9.24 3.56 12.47
CA ARG A 88 -10.30 2.93 13.27
C ARG A 88 -9.86 2.70 14.71
N GLY A 89 -8.63 2.24 14.92
CA GLY A 89 -8.07 2.04 16.26
C GLY A 89 -7.73 3.34 17.00
N THR A 90 -7.45 4.42 16.27
CA THR A 90 -7.09 5.74 16.83
C THR A 90 -8.21 6.77 16.77
N ALA A 91 -9.33 6.45 16.12
CA ALA A 91 -10.48 7.34 16.12
C ALA A 91 -10.99 7.44 17.56
N PRO A 92 -11.12 8.66 18.09
CA PRO A 92 -11.73 8.83 19.39
C PRO A 92 -13.14 8.22 19.35
N ASP A 93 -13.44 7.46 20.39
CA ASP A 93 -14.77 6.92 20.62
C ASP A 93 -15.77 8.08 20.72
N HIS A 94 -16.54 8.28 19.65
CA HIS A 94 -17.61 9.27 19.60
C HIS A 94 -18.93 8.70 20.15
N THR A 95 -18.96 7.45 20.64
CA THR A 95 -20.20 6.83 21.13
C THR A 95 -20.66 7.30 22.50
N ARG A 96 -20.06 8.35 23.08
CA ARG A 96 -20.45 8.89 24.40
C ARG A 96 -21.08 10.28 24.41
N THR A 97 -21.33 10.95 23.27
CA THR A 97 -21.96 12.31 23.30
C THR A 97 -23.04 12.55 22.26
N ASP A 98 -23.87 11.54 21.94
CA ASP A 98 -25.02 11.73 21.05
C ASP A 98 -26.36 11.31 21.70
N ASP A 99 -26.53 11.56 23.01
CA ASP A 99 -27.87 11.69 23.64
C ASP A 99 -28.35 13.15 23.55
N ASN A 100 -28.28 13.76 22.36
CA ASN A 100 -28.92 15.05 22.11
C ASN A 100 -30.23 14.83 21.35
N PRO A 101 -31.38 14.71 22.05
CA PRO A 101 -32.68 14.48 21.42
C PRO A 101 -33.14 15.63 20.51
N PHE A 102 -32.37 16.72 20.38
CA PHE A 102 -32.74 17.90 19.58
C PHE A 102 -32.18 17.91 18.15
N ARG A 103 -31.32 16.97 17.75
CA ARG A 103 -30.67 17.01 16.41
C ARG A 103 -31.57 16.59 15.23
N SER A 104 -32.79 16.12 15.49
CA SER A 104 -33.76 15.70 14.46
C SER A 104 -34.63 16.83 13.88
N ARG A 105 -34.41 18.10 14.23
CA ARG A 105 -35.18 19.26 13.71
C ARG A 105 -34.38 20.23 12.84
N ARG A 106 -33.58 19.72 11.91
CA ARG A 106 -32.93 20.59 10.91
C ARG A 106 -32.90 19.95 9.53
N THR A 107 -34.09 19.87 8.92
CA THR A 107 -34.30 19.71 7.48
C THR A 107 -35.33 20.76 7.07
N PRO A 108 -34.99 21.73 6.19
CA PRO A 108 -35.97 22.52 5.48
C PRO A 108 -36.67 21.69 4.39
#